data_AF-A0A9P7AII9-F1
#
_entry.id   AF-A0A9P7AII9-F1
#
_cell.length_a   1.000
_cell.length_b   1.000
_cell.length_c   1.000
_cell.angle_alpha   90.00
_cell.angle_beta   90.00
_cell.angle_gamma   90.00
#
_symmetry.space_group_name_H-M   'P 1'
#
loop_
_entity.id
_entity.type
_entity.pdbx_description
1 polymer ?
#
loop_
_entity_poly.entity_id
_entity_poly.type
_entity_poly.pdbx_seq_one_letter_code
_entity_poly.pdbx_strand_id
1 'polypeptide(L)'
;MSALQVVKRFRIRELGATALPSPALAKTKSYPSSASSSRNKVPVASIENPFIPKLNSKTGRWAPPKYSLRQQALLVKKARESGTLALLPPGPKISVVEIAAAAASGQAIIPGPSALVKSQVQNAAAPWTRPIEWTGEVKEKKVLGAEVGNRLYAGKKRMFKGHKWQRTAEKREKRRALLMRSMPKRIKEFKQYYKRRRPHPLKPPRTAKNAKLPF
;
A
#
# COMPACT_ATOMS: atom_id res chain seq x y z
N MET A 1 -11.51 -7.35 -26.39
CA MET A 1 -10.36 -6.65 -27.00
C MET A 1 -9.09 -7.31 -26.53
N SER A 2 -8.15 -7.59 -27.43
CA SER A 2 -6.88 -8.19 -27.05
C SER A 2 -6.03 -7.23 -26.21
N ALA A 3 -5.15 -7.76 -25.37
CA ALA A 3 -4.32 -6.96 -24.47
C ALA A 3 -3.50 -5.90 -25.21
N LEU A 4 -2.88 -6.28 -26.34
CA LEU A 4 -2.13 -5.38 -27.23
C LEU A 4 -2.99 -4.28 -27.85
N GLN A 5 -4.22 -4.60 -28.28
CA GLN A 5 -5.12 -3.61 -28.88
C GLN A 5 -5.45 -2.47 -27.91
N VAL A 6 -5.60 -2.78 -26.63
CA VAL A 6 -5.90 -1.77 -25.59
C VAL A 6 -4.72 -0.81 -25.43
N VAL A 7 -3.49 -1.32 -25.33
CA VAL A 7 -2.27 -0.50 -25.23
C VAL A 7 -2.05 0.32 -26.50
N LYS A 8 -2.27 -0.28 -27.68
CA LYS A 8 -2.20 0.41 -28.98
C LYS A 8 -3.19 1.57 -29.06
N ARG A 9 -4.45 1.38 -28.65
CA ARG A 9 -5.46 2.45 -28.62
C ARG A 9 -5.07 3.59 -27.67
N PHE A 10 -4.57 3.25 -26.48
CA PHE A 10 -4.04 4.23 -25.53
C PHE A 10 -2.91 5.05 -26.17
N ARG A 11 -1.90 4.39 -26.73
CA ARG A 11 -0.77 5.04 -27.40
C ARG A 11 -1.23 5.92 -28.57
N ILE A 12 -2.10 5.44 -29.45
CA ILE A 12 -2.61 6.24 -30.57
C ILE A 12 -3.35 7.48 -30.07
N ARG A 13 -4.14 7.37 -29.00
CA ARG A 13 -4.89 8.51 -28.44
C ARG A 13 -3.98 9.57 -27.82
N GLU A 14 -2.91 9.16 -27.13
CA GLU A 14 -2.00 10.11 -26.47
C GLU A 14 -0.91 10.64 -27.42
N LEU A 15 -0.49 9.85 -28.42
CA LEU A 15 0.54 10.25 -29.40
C LEU A 15 -0.03 10.90 -30.65
N GLY A 16 -1.20 10.46 -31.12
CA GLY A 16 -1.80 10.93 -32.36
C GLY A 16 -2.19 12.41 -32.35
N ALA A 17 -2.31 13.03 -31.17
CA ALA A 17 -2.63 14.44 -31.03
C ALA A 17 -1.40 15.37 -30.97
N THR A 18 -0.20 14.85 -30.68
CA THR A 18 1.00 15.66 -30.36
C THR A 18 2.29 15.20 -31.03
N ALA A 19 2.38 13.94 -31.48
CA ALA A 19 3.60 13.32 -32.01
C ALA A 19 3.59 13.09 -33.53
N LEU A 20 2.55 13.56 -34.23
CA LEU A 20 2.61 13.72 -35.68
C LEU A 20 3.19 15.11 -35.95
N PRO A 21 4.40 15.25 -36.53
CA PRO A 21 4.71 16.48 -37.24
C PRO A 21 3.62 16.62 -38.31
N SER A 22 2.77 17.64 -38.17
CA SER A 22 1.81 17.99 -39.21
C SER A 22 2.61 18.25 -40.48
N PRO A 23 2.46 17.47 -41.57
CA PRO A 23 2.99 17.90 -42.84
C PRO A 23 2.13 19.11 -43.26
N ALA A 24 2.75 20.26 -43.48
CA ALA A 24 2.13 21.50 -43.94
C ALA A 24 1.29 22.30 -42.92
N LEU A 25 1.96 23.17 -42.14
CA LEU A 25 1.90 24.64 -42.27
C LEU A 25 2.65 25.24 -41.07
N ALA A 26 3.93 25.55 -41.27
CA ALA A 26 4.66 26.41 -40.35
C ALA A 26 4.06 27.82 -40.43
N LYS A 27 3.20 28.18 -39.48
CA LYS A 27 2.93 29.58 -39.13
C LYS A 27 3.48 29.83 -37.74
N THR A 28 4.56 30.58 -37.73
CA THR A 28 5.37 31.02 -36.59
C THR A 28 4.53 31.66 -35.49
N LYS A 29 4.60 31.13 -34.27
CA LYS A 29 4.58 31.93 -33.04
C LYS A 29 5.65 31.37 -32.12
N SER A 30 6.82 32.00 -32.15
CA SER A 30 7.90 31.80 -31.19
C SER A 30 7.45 32.30 -29.81
N TYR A 31 7.50 31.41 -28.83
CA TYR A 31 7.55 31.80 -27.42
C TYR A 31 9.03 31.71 -26.99
N PRO A 32 9.57 32.66 -26.22
CA PRO A 32 10.97 32.60 -25.80
C PRO A 32 11.16 31.45 -24.81
N SER A 33 11.97 30.47 -25.18
CA SER A 33 12.38 29.40 -24.28
C SER A 33 13.31 29.96 -23.20
N SER A 34 12.86 29.93 -21.95
CA SER A 34 13.75 30.14 -20.81
C SER A 34 14.75 28.99 -20.76
N ALA A 35 16.02 29.34 -20.96
CA ALA A 35 17.14 28.43 -20.93
C ALA A 35 17.31 27.82 -19.53
N SER A 36 17.35 26.49 -19.45
CA SER A 36 18.15 25.81 -18.45
C SER A 36 18.76 24.54 -19.04
N SER A 37 20.02 24.35 -18.67
CA SER A 37 21.04 23.48 -19.24
C SER A 37 20.80 21.99 -18.98
N SER A 38 20.93 21.12 -19.99
CA SER A 38 21.79 19.92 -19.94
C SER A 38 21.73 19.03 -21.21
N ARG A 39 22.90 18.84 -21.82
CA ARG A 39 23.44 17.67 -22.57
C ARG A 39 22.55 16.89 -23.55
N ASN A 40 22.88 17.01 -24.85
CA ASN A 40 22.78 16.03 -25.95
C ASN A 40 21.72 14.90 -25.81
N LYS A 41 20.44 15.24 -25.66
CA LYS A 41 19.34 14.29 -25.92
C LYS A 41 18.88 14.45 -27.37
N VAL A 42 18.83 13.34 -28.10
CA VAL A 42 18.08 13.20 -29.36
C VAL A 42 16.67 13.76 -29.12
N PRO A 43 16.06 14.52 -30.05
CA PRO A 43 14.75 15.15 -29.83
C PRO A 43 13.64 14.09 -29.74
N VAL A 44 13.46 13.51 -28.56
CA VAL A 44 12.33 12.64 -28.23
C VAL A 44 11.13 13.54 -27.96
N ALA A 45 10.00 13.28 -28.63
CA ALA A 45 8.76 14.01 -28.35
C ALA A 45 8.43 13.91 -26.86
N SER A 46 8.30 15.06 -26.20
CA SER A 46 8.05 15.17 -24.76
C SER A 46 6.56 15.46 -24.55
N ILE A 47 5.85 14.54 -23.89
CA ILE A 47 4.38 14.60 -23.75
C ILE A 47 3.99 14.55 -22.27
N GLU A 48 2.99 15.34 -21.88
CA GLU A 48 2.43 15.33 -20.52
C GLU A 48 1.93 13.93 -20.13
N ASN A 49 2.30 13.48 -18.93
CA ASN A 49 1.86 12.19 -18.43
C ASN A 49 0.36 12.18 -18.06
N PRO A 50 -0.47 11.35 -18.71
CA PRO A 50 -1.92 11.34 -18.47
C PRO A 50 -2.34 10.62 -17.18
N PHE A 51 -1.40 9.98 -16.46
CA PHE A 51 -1.65 9.27 -15.21
C PHE A 51 -1.49 10.15 -13.95
N ILE A 52 -0.93 11.35 -14.10
CA ILE A 52 -0.63 12.26 -12.99
C ILE A 52 -1.70 13.36 -12.92
N PRO A 53 -2.19 13.72 -11.71
CA PRO A 53 -3.00 14.92 -11.52
C PRO A 53 -2.21 16.18 -11.87
N LYS A 54 -2.86 17.19 -12.48
CA LYS A 54 -2.17 18.43 -12.85
C LYS A 54 -2.76 19.65 -12.18
N LEU A 55 -1.89 20.57 -11.78
CA LEU A 55 -2.30 21.87 -11.28
C LEU A 55 -2.66 22.78 -12.45
N ASN A 56 -3.86 23.34 -12.46
CA ASN A 56 -4.23 24.36 -13.44
C ASN A 56 -3.61 25.71 -13.03
N SER A 57 -2.71 26.26 -13.85
CA SER A 57 -2.00 27.50 -13.56
C SER A 57 -2.91 28.73 -13.42
N LYS A 58 -4.06 28.75 -14.11
CA LYS A 58 -5.01 29.87 -14.07
C LYS A 58 -5.91 29.84 -12.84
N THR A 59 -6.38 28.65 -12.44
CA THR A 59 -7.38 28.51 -11.36
C THR A 59 -6.80 28.02 -10.04
N GLY A 60 -5.53 27.56 -10.02
CA GLY A 60 -4.88 26.98 -8.84
C GLY A 60 -5.50 25.65 -8.36
N ARG A 61 -6.46 25.08 -9.11
CA ARG A 61 -7.12 23.83 -8.74
C ARG A 61 -6.40 22.64 -9.37
N TRP A 62 -6.28 21.55 -8.61
CA TRP A 62 -5.78 20.28 -9.13
C TRP A 62 -6.86 19.58 -9.96
N ALA A 63 -6.58 19.38 -11.23
CA ALA A 63 -7.37 18.50 -12.09
C ALA A 63 -7.00 17.03 -11.80
N PRO A 64 -7.98 16.13 -11.74
CA PRO A 64 -7.71 14.69 -11.62
C PRO A 64 -6.93 14.18 -12.84
N PRO A 65 -6.26 13.02 -12.73
CA PRO A 65 -5.58 12.43 -13.86
C PRO A 65 -6.57 12.09 -14.97
N LYS A 66 -6.12 12.18 -16.23
CA LYS A 66 -6.96 11.91 -17.42
C LYS A 66 -7.54 10.50 -17.42
N TYR A 67 -6.76 9.53 -16.92
CA TYR A 67 -7.22 8.17 -16.68
C TYR A 67 -7.34 7.91 -15.17
N SER A 68 -8.49 7.37 -14.75
CA SER A 68 -8.72 7.00 -13.35
C SER A 68 -7.80 5.87 -12.88
N LEU A 69 -7.54 5.75 -11.57
CA LEU A 69 -6.68 4.70 -11.01
C LEU A 69 -7.10 3.27 -11.40
N ARG A 70 -8.41 3.04 -11.60
CA ARG A 70 -8.94 1.76 -12.09
C ARG A 70 -8.56 1.53 -13.56
N GLN A 71 -8.73 2.54 -14.42
CA GLN A 71 -8.33 2.45 -15.84
C GLN A 71 -6.83 2.26 -15.98
N GLN A 72 -6.03 2.98 -15.19
CA GLN A 72 -4.58 2.79 -15.11
C GLN A 72 -4.22 1.34 -14.75
N ALA A 73 -4.84 0.77 -13.70
CA ALA A 73 -4.60 -0.62 -13.32
C ALA A 73 -5.00 -1.62 -14.41
N LEU A 74 -6.13 -1.40 -15.10
CA LEU A 74 -6.53 -2.23 -16.23
C LEU A 74 -5.53 -2.15 -17.39
N LEU A 75 -5.05 -0.95 -17.73
CA LEU A 75 -4.03 -0.74 -18.75
C LEU A 75 -2.72 -1.44 -18.39
N VAL A 76 -2.25 -1.27 -17.16
CA VAL A 76 -1.03 -1.92 -16.66
C VAL A 76 -1.18 -3.44 -16.69
N LYS A 77 -2.34 -3.98 -16.29
CA LYS A 77 -2.63 -5.42 -16.38
C LYS A 77 -2.53 -5.93 -17.82
N LYS A 78 -3.12 -5.22 -18.78
CA LYS A 78 -3.04 -5.56 -20.21
C LYS A 78 -1.63 -5.40 -20.79
N ALA A 79 -0.86 -4.42 -20.33
CA ALA A 79 0.51 -4.24 -20.75
C ALA A 79 1.42 -5.37 -20.22
N ARG A 80 1.20 -5.84 -18.98
CA ARG A 80 1.88 -7.03 -18.43
C ARG A 80 1.55 -8.29 -19.21
N GLU A 81 0.26 -8.52 -19.51
CA GLU A 81 -0.20 -9.67 -20.32
C GLU A 81 0.44 -9.70 -21.72
N SER A 82 0.85 -8.55 -22.26
CA SER A 82 1.39 -8.43 -23.62
C SER A 82 2.88 -8.08 -23.71
N GLY A 83 3.58 -7.97 -22.57
CA GLY A 83 4.99 -7.57 -22.53
C GLY A 83 5.27 -6.12 -22.98
N THR A 84 4.25 -5.27 -23.08
CA THR A 84 4.37 -3.88 -23.57
C THR A 84 4.45 -2.83 -22.46
N LEU A 85 4.82 -3.24 -21.24
CA LEU A 85 4.86 -2.37 -20.06
C LEU A 85 5.81 -1.17 -20.25
N ALA A 86 6.93 -1.37 -20.95
CA ALA A 86 7.89 -0.32 -21.31
C ALA A 86 7.27 0.86 -22.09
N LEU A 87 6.12 0.65 -22.72
CA LEU A 87 5.44 1.67 -23.52
C LEU A 87 4.54 2.59 -22.69
N LEU A 88 4.21 2.25 -21.44
CA LEU A 88 3.32 3.07 -20.62
C LEU A 88 4.06 4.18 -19.85
N PRO A 89 3.37 5.28 -19.50
CA PRO A 89 3.92 6.27 -18.59
C PRO A 89 4.11 5.71 -17.17
N PRO A 90 5.08 6.23 -16.40
CA PRO A 90 5.18 5.96 -14.97
C PRO A 90 3.97 6.51 -14.22
N GLY A 91 3.59 5.90 -13.11
CA GLY A 91 2.42 6.34 -12.35
C GLY A 91 2.20 5.59 -11.04
N PRO A 92 1.09 5.87 -10.31
CA PRO A 92 0.85 5.28 -8.99
C PRO A 92 0.61 3.76 -9.00
N LYS A 93 0.45 3.15 -10.18
CA LYS A 93 0.27 1.71 -10.37
C LYS A 93 1.46 1.02 -11.03
N ILE A 94 2.48 1.79 -11.41
CA ILE A 94 3.62 1.33 -12.21
C ILE A 94 4.83 2.21 -11.92
N SER A 95 5.83 1.65 -11.24
CA SER A 95 7.03 2.40 -10.87
C SER A 95 7.95 2.61 -12.07
N VAL A 96 8.80 3.63 -11.98
CA VAL A 96 9.84 3.88 -13.01
C VAL A 96 10.77 2.67 -13.13
N VAL A 97 11.05 2.00 -12.01
CA VAL A 97 11.88 0.79 -11.95
C VAL A 97 11.22 -0.37 -12.71
N GLU A 98 9.91 -0.59 -12.53
CA GLU A 98 9.19 -1.62 -13.28
C GLU A 98 9.21 -1.37 -14.79
N ILE A 99 9.09 -0.10 -15.21
CA ILE A 99 9.16 0.29 -16.63
C ILE A 99 10.55 0.07 -17.19
N ALA A 100 11.60 0.49 -16.47
CA ALA A 100 12.97 0.29 -16.88
C ALA A 100 13.34 -1.20 -16.96
N ALA A 101 12.91 -2.00 -15.98
CA ALA A 101 13.08 -3.44 -15.99
C ALA A 101 12.35 -4.10 -17.18
N ALA A 102 11.11 -3.67 -17.47
CA ALA A 102 10.38 -4.16 -18.63
C ALA A 102 10.99 -3.71 -19.97
N ALA A 103 11.60 -2.52 -20.02
CA ALA A 103 12.33 -2.05 -21.19
C ALA A 103 13.61 -2.88 -21.41
N ALA A 104 14.31 -3.24 -20.34
CA ALA A 104 15.46 -4.13 -20.38
C ALA A 104 15.08 -5.56 -20.80
N SER A 105 14.02 -6.14 -20.21
CA SER A 105 13.54 -7.49 -20.56
C SER A 105 12.85 -7.55 -21.93
N GLY A 106 12.26 -6.43 -22.37
CA GLY A 106 11.53 -6.28 -23.63
C GLY A 106 12.42 -6.23 -24.88
N GLN A 107 13.74 -6.31 -24.73
CA GLN A 107 14.70 -6.45 -25.84
C GLN A 107 14.58 -7.79 -26.58
N ALA A 108 13.61 -8.66 -26.25
CA ALA A 108 13.31 -9.86 -27.02
C ALA A 108 12.35 -9.64 -28.22
N ILE A 109 11.75 -8.44 -28.37
CA ILE A 109 10.86 -8.11 -29.52
C ILE A 109 11.45 -6.95 -30.37
N ILE A 110 12.60 -6.41 -29.97
CA ILE A 110 13.37 -5.42 -30.72
C ILE A 110 14.76 -6.01 -30.93
N PRO A 111 15.26 -6.21 -32.17
CA PRO A 111 16.59 -6.77 -32.39
C PRO A 111 17.64 -5.88 -31.71
N GLY A 112 18.47 -6.50 -30.87
CA GLY A 112 19.40 -5.85 -29.96
C GLY A 112 20.60 -5.17 -30.63
N PRO A 113 21.41 -4.43 -29.83
CA PRO A 113 22.56 -3.68 -30.30
C PRO A 113 23.79 -4.59 -30.43
N SER A 114 23.85 -5.34 -31.52
CA SER A 114 25.11 -5.88 -32.04
C SER A 114 25.01 -6.04 -33.53
N ALA A 115 25.29 -4.94 -34.22
CA ALA A 115 26.02 -4.90 -35.48
C ALA A 115 26.05 -3.43 -35.92
N LEU A 116 27.22 -2.80 -35.77
CA LEU A 116 27.66 -1.86 -36.79
C LEU A 116 27.46 -2.57 -38.13
N VAL A 117 26.49 -2.11 -38.93
CA VAL A 117 26.26 -2.36 -40.37
C VAL A 117 24.74 -2.44 -40.64
N LYS A 118 24.25 -1.41 -41.33
CA LYS A 118 22.97 -1.32 -42.08
C LYS A 118 21.67 -1.30 -41.27
N SER A 119 20.96 -0.16 -41.30
CA SER A 119 19.72 -0.07 -42.12
C SER A 119 18.97 1.25 -41.90
N GLN A 120 18.84 2.02 -42.98
CA GLN A 120 17.83 3.07 -43.18
C GLN A 120 16.39 2.52 -43.22
N VAL A 121 16.09 1.43 -42.50
CA VAL A 121 14.78 0.75 -42.45
C VAL A 121 14.07 0.93 -41.10
N GLN A 122 14.66 1.73 -40.19
CA GLN A 122 14.03 2.07 -38.90
C GLN A 122 12.80 3.00 -39.02
N ASN A 123 12.38 3.34 -40.25
CA ASN A 123 11.22 4.19 -40.53
C ASN A 123 9.88 3.44 -40.64
N ALA A 124 9.85 2.10 -40.53
CA ALA A 124 8.63 1.29 -40.66
C ALA A 124 8.10 0.70 -39.34
N ALA A 125 8.64 1.11 -38.18
CA ALA A 125 8.04 0.77 -36.89
C ALA A 125 6.71 1.52 -36.74
N ALA A 126 5.63 0.79 -36.41
CA ALA A 126 4.30 1.37 -36.30
C ALA A 126 4.31 2.63 -35.42
N PRO A 127 3.66 3.73 -35.80
CA PRO A 127 3.87 5.06 -35.18
C PRO A 127 3.61 5.11 -33.66
N TRP A 128 2.90 4.13 -33.12
CA TRP A 128 2.57 4.00 -31.70
C TRP A 128 3.69 3.37 -30.84
N THR A 129 4.72 2.75 -31.44
CA THR A 129 5.86 2.14 -30.72
C THR A 129 7.06 3.07 -30.57
N ARG A 130 6.97 4.30 -31.08
CA ARG A 130 8.02 5.31 -30.93
C ARG A 130 8.39 5.50 -29.44
N PRO A 131 9.66 5.75 -29.10
CA PRO A 131 10.03 6.13 -27.74
C PRO A 131 9.50 7.55 -27.44
N ILE A 132 8.96 7.75 -26.25
CA ILE A 132 8.46 9.04 -25.75
C ILE A 132 8.99 9.25 -24.34
N GLU A 133 9.35 10.49 -24.06
CA GLU A 133 9.64 10.94 -22.71
C GLU A 133 8.36 11.53 -22.10
N TRP A 134 7.83 10.86 -21.08
CA TRP A 134 6.66 11.34 -20.34
C TRP A 134 7.10 12.37 -19.31
N THR A 135 6.54 13.58 -19.39
CA THR A 135 6.83 14.65 -18.42
C THR A 135 5.93 14.55 -17.19
N GLY A 136 6.50 14.89 -16.03
CA GLY A 136 5.79 14.94 -14.76
C GLY A 136 6.40 14.02 -13.70
N GLU A 137 6.54 14.55 -12.49
CA GLU A 137 7.11 13.82 -11.35
C GLU A 137 6.07 12.89 -10.72
N VAL A 138 6.36 11.58 -10.72
CA VAL A 138 5.58 10.61 -9.94
C VAL A 138 6.08 10.63 -8.50
N LYS A 139 5.28 11.19 -7.60
CA LYS A 139 5.56 11.13 -6.16
C LYS A 139 5.24 9.74 -5.63
N GLU A 140 6.28 8.92 -5.48
CA GLU A 140 6.12 7.61 -4.85
C GLU A 140 5.75 7.76 -3.38
N LYS A 141 4.66 7.10 -2.97
CA LYS A 141 4.20 7.14 -1.58
C LYS A 141 5.13 6.27 -0.73
N LYS A 142 6.01 6.89 0.05
CA LYS A 142 6.80 6.19 1.08
C LYS A 142 5.86 5.62 2.15
N VAL A 143 5.71 4.29 2.16
CA VAL A 143 4.92 3.59 3.18
C VAL A 143 5.82 3.32 4.39
N LEU A 144 5.59 4.05 5.48
CA LEU A 144 6.34 3.86 6.72
C LEU A 144 6.16 2.42 7.24
N GLY A 145 7.25 1.80 7.72
CA GLY A 145 7.26 0.42 8.22
C GLY A 145 7.20 -0.67 7.15
N ALA A 146 7.31 -0.32 5.86
CA ALA A 146 7.46 -1.31 4.79
C ALA A 146 8.75 -2.15 4.93
N GLU A 147 9.87 -1.50 5.26
CA GLU A 147 11.19 -2.15 5.41
C GLU A 147 11.22 -3.18 6.56
N VAL A 148 10.55 -2.87 7.67
CA VAL A 148 10.54 -3.70 8.90
C VAL A 148 9.43 -4.76 8.86
N GLY A 149 8.58 -4.76 7.83
CA GLY A 149 7.40 -5.63 7.73
C GLY A 149 6.23 -5.24 8.64
N ASN A 150 6.40 -4.30 9.57
CA ASN A 150 5.34 -3.81 10.46
C ASN A 150 4.60 -2.60 9.87
N ARG A 151 3.82 -2.84 8.81
CA ARG A 151 3.01 -1.79 8.14
C ARG A 151 1.79 -1.34 8.93
N LEU A 152 1.26 -2.17 9.83
CA LEU A 152 -0.05 -1.93 10.44
C LEU A 152 -0.06 -0.74 11.40
N TYR A 153 1.03 -0.55 12.16
CA TYR A 153 1.14 0.49 13.19
C TYR A 153 2.18 1.56 12.88
N ALA A 154 3.04 1.35 11.89
CA ALA A 154 4.05 2.34 11.54
C ALA A 154 3.41 3.67 11.10
N GLY A 155 3.83 4.76 11.73
CA GLY A 155 3.32 6.11 11.45
C GLY A 155 1.90 6.40 11.94
N LYS A 156 1.26 5.49 12.68
CA LYS A 156 -0.09 5.73 13.24
C LYS A 156 -0.03 6.09 14.71
N LYS A 157 -0.67 7.20 15.08
CA LYS A 157 -0.79 7.66 16.48
C LYS A 157 -1.67 6.75 17.35
N ARG A 158 -2.61 6.02 16.75
CA ARG A 158 -3.55 5.14 17.46
C ARG A 158 -3.29 3.69 17.05
N MET A 159 -3.17 2.82 18.04
CA MET A 159 -2.90 1.40 17.87
C MET A 159 -4.10 0.56 18.32
N PHE A 160 -4.04 -0.75 18.05
CA PHE A 160 -5.06 -1.68 18.52
C PHE A 160 -5.10 -1.70 20.05
N LYS A 161 -6.28 -1.45 20.60
CA LYS A 161 -6.50 -1.31 22.05
C LYS A 161 -6.32 -2.63 22.82
N GLY A 162 -6.53 -3.77 22.16
CA GLY A 162 -6.61 -5.07 22.83
C GLY A 162 -7.96 -5.33 23.50
N HIS A 163 -8.31 -6.61 23.58
CA HIS A 163 -9.54 -7.06 24.23
C HIS A 163 -9.50 -6.77 25.74
N LYS A 164 -10.66 -6.59 26.37
CA LYS A 164 -10.73 -6.26 27.82
C LYS A 164 -10.02 -7.30 28.69
N TRP A 165 -10.13 -8.59 28.34
CA TRP A 165 -9.49 -9.66 29.10
C TRP A 165 -7.95 -9.62 28.98
N GLN A 166 -7.39 -9.32 27.81
CA GLN A 166 -5.94 -9.15 27.60
C GLN A 166 -5.42 -7.99 28.44
N ARG A 167 -6.10 -6.84 28.36
CA ARG A 167 -5.74 -5.63 29.14
C ARG A 167 -5.83 -5.82 30.65
N THR A 168 -6.69 -6.71 31.12
CA THR A 168 -6.91 -6.95 32.56
C THR A 168 -6.26 -8.23 33.06
N ALA A 169 -5.59 -9.01 32.19
CA ALA A 169 -5.02 -10.31 32.51
C ALA A 169 -3.99 -10.18 33.64
N GLU A 170 -3.01 -9.28 33.49
CA GLU A 170 -1.97 -9.03 34.48
C GLU A 170 -2.55 -8.61 35.84
N LYS A 171 -3.55 -7.71 35.84
CA LYS A 171 -4.24 -7.29 37.07
C LYS A 171 -4.97 -8.46 37.74
N ARG A 172 -5.62 -9.33 36.95
CA ARG A 172 -6.30 -10.53 37.46
C ARG A 172 -5.33 -11.54 38.03
N GLU A 173 -4.18 -11.74 37.39
CA GLU A 173 -3.12 -12.63 37.84
C GLU A 173 -2.51 -12.15 39.17
N LYS A 174 -2.17 -10.86 39.27
CA LYS A 174 -1.71 -10.23 40.52
C LYS A 174 -2.72 -10.43 41.66
N ARG A 175 -4.02 -10.22 41.39
CA ARG A 175 -5.08 -10.45 42.37
C ARG A 175 -5.19 -11.92 42.78
N ARG A 176 -5.07 -12.85 41.83
CA ARG A 176 -5.06 -14.28 42.10
C ARG A 176 -3.90 -14.66 43.00
N ALA A 177 -2.68 -14.21 42.69
CA ALA A 177 -1.48 -14.47 43.49
C ALA A 177 -1.63 -13.96 44.94
N LEU A 178 -2.12 -12.73 45.11
CA LEU A 178 -2.38 -12.15 46.44
C LEU A 178 -3.38 -12.98 47.25
N LEU A 179 -4.50 -13.40 46.62
CA LEU A 179 -5.51 -14.22 47.29
C LEU A 179 -4.99 -15.61 47.66
N MET A 180 -4.12 -16.19 46.83
CA MET A 180 -3.49 -17.49 47.11
C MET A 180 -2.49 -17.41 48.26
N ARG A 181 -1.82 -16.26 48.46
CA ARG A 181 -0.88 -16.03 49.58
C ARG A 181 -1.52 -16.26 50.96
N SER A 182 -2.76 -15.79 51.16
CA SER A 182 -3.48 -15.94 52.43
C SER A 182 -4.40 -17.16 52.49
N MET A 183 -4.41 -18.00 51.44
CA MET A 183 -5.30 -19.15 51.34
C MET A 183 -5.15 -20.15 52.50
N PRO A 184 -3.93 -20.53 52.95
CA PRO A 184 -3.78 -21.50 54.04
C PRO A 184 -4.41 -21.02 55.35
N LYS A 185 -4.23 -19.73 55.68
CA LYS A 185 -4.84 -19.11 56.86
C LYS A 185 -6.36 -19.13 56.77
N ARG A 186 -6.92 -18.77 55.61
CA ARG A 186 -8.37 -18.77 55.35
C ARG A 186 -8.97 -20.16 55.51
N ILE A 187 -8.29 -21.20 55.01
CA ILE A 187 -8.70 -22.60 55.16
C ILE A 187 -8.67 -23.00 56.65
N LYS A 188 -7.63 -22.63 57.40
CA LYS A 188 -7.52 -22.93 58.84
C LYS A 188 -8.65 -22.29 59.63
N GLU A 189 -8.91 -21.01 59.39
CA GLU A 189 -10.01 -20.26 60.04
C GLU A 189 -11.37 -20.88 59.73
N PHE A 190 -11.64 -21.20 58.46
CA PHE A 190 -12.85 -21.89 58.04
C PHE A 190 -13.01 -23.25 58.75
N LYS A 191 -12.00 -24.12 58.68
CA LYS A 191 -12.04 -25.44 59.33
C LYS A 191 -12.24 -25.32 60.85
N GLN A 192 -11.59 -24.36 61.50
CA GLN A 192 -11.70 -24.13 62.93
C GLN A 192 -13.10 -23.63 63.34
N TYR A 193 -13.69 -22.72 62.56
CA TYR A 193 -15.05 -22.24 62.78
C TYR A 193 -16.06 -23.39 62.79
N TYR A 194 -15.99 -24.28 61.78
CA TYR A 194 -16.88 -25.44 61.71
C TYR A 194 -16.55 -26.50 62.76
N LYS A 195 -15.27 -26.74 63.09
CA LYS A 195 -14.88 -27.69 64.15
C LYS A 195 -15.49 -27.34 65.51
N ARG A 196 -15.58 -26.05 65.86
CA ARG A 196 -16.17 -25.59 67.12
C ARG A 196 -17.69 -25.72 67.17
N ARG A 197 -18.35 -25.65 66.01
CA ARG A 197 -19.82 -25.65 65.89
C ARG A 197 -20.41 -27.01 65.55
N ARG A 198 -19.60 -27.97 65.11
CA ARG A 198 -20.05 -29.35 64.93
C ARG A 198 -20.35 -29.96 66.31
N PRO A 199 -21.55 -30.52 66.53
CA PRO A 199 -21.84 -31.24 67.75
C PRO A 199 -20.85 -32.41 67.84
N HIS A 200 -20.23 -32.59 69.00
CA HIS A 200 -19.34 -33.71 69.22
C HIS A 200 -20.19 -34.91 69.64
N PRO A 201 -20.22 -35.99 68.86
CA PRO A 201 -21.18 -37.08 69.07
C PRO A 201 -20.98 -37.79 70.42
N LEU A 202 -19.75 -37.78 70.95
CA LEU A 202 -19.42 -38.40 72.24
C LEU A 202 -19.36 -37.40 73.41
N LYS A 203 -19.70 -36.11 73.21
CA LYS A 203 -19.76 -35.18 74.35
C LYS A 203 -21.08 -35.43 75.08
N PRO A 204 -21.06 -35.57 76.42
CA PRO A 204 -22.30 -35.65 77.16
C PRO A 204 -23.15 -34.41 76.84
N PRO A 205 -24.49 -34.55 76.78
CA PRO A 205 -25.36 -33.41 76.56
C PRO A 205 -25.03 -32.35 77.61
N ARG A 206 -24.91 -31.09 77.19
CA ARG A 206 -24.69 -29.99 78.15
C ARG A 206 -25.89 -29.99 79.07
N THR A 207 -25.72 -30.48 80.28
CA THR A 207 -26.76 -30.49 81.32
C THR A 207 -27.18 -29.04 81.52
N ALA A 208 -28.38 -28.68 81.05
CA ALA A 208 -28.96 -27.41 81.38
C ALA A 208 -29.05 -27.36 82.90
N LYS A 209 -28.32 -26.44 83.54
CA LYS A 209 -28.35 -26.28 84.99
C LYS A 209 -29.81 -26.04 85.38
N ASN A 210 -30.40 -27.03 86.05
CA ASN A 210 -31.68 -27.01 86.73
C ASN A 210 -32.82 -26.33 85.95
N ALA A 211 -33.35 -27.01 84.92
CA ALA A 211 -34.74 -26.79 84.57
C ALA A 211 -35.58 -27.27 85.76
N LYS A 212 -36.03 -26.34 86.62
CA LYS A 212 -36.99 -26.66 87.67
C LYS A 212 -38.21 -27.25 86.98
N LEU A 213 -38.48 -28.53 87.24
CA LEU A 213 -39.74 -29.15 86.85
C LEU A 213 -40.85 -28.42 87.61
N PRO A 214 -41.99 -28.09 86.96
CA PRO A 214 -43.04 -27.32 87.58
C PRO A 214 -43.90 -28.23 88.46
N PHE A 215 -43.34 -28.74 89.55
CA PHE A 215 -44.08 -29.38 90.66
C PHE A 215 -43.36 -29.06 91.97
#